data_AF-A0A7M2GR57-F1
#
_entry.id   AF-A0A7M2GR57-F1
#
_cell.length_a   1.000
_cell.length_b   1.000
_cell.length_c   1.000
_cell.angle_alpha   90.00
_cell.angle_beta   90.00
_cell.angle_gamma   90.00
#
_symmetry.space_group_name_H-M   'P 1'
#
loop_
_entity.id
_entity.type
_entity.pdbx_description
1 polymer ?
#
loop_
_entity_poly.entity_id
_entity_poly.type
_entity_poly.pdbx_seq_one_letter_code
_entity_poly.pdbx_strand_id
1 'polypeptide(L)' 'MTLARFHPQAWVNDYAISVAPEGETEWDIGEVAPNFISDTYETDEFRDHPNAPQWVQNWNGLFYIEILYEN' A
#
# COMPACT_ATOMS: atom_id res chain seq x y z
N MET A 1 11.05 12.04 4.64
CA MET A 1 10.87 10.58 4.69
C MET A 1 9.60 10.27 3.91
N THR A 2 9.59 9.21 3.11
CA THR A 2 8.40 8.83 2.33
C THR A 2 7.85 7.53 2.88
N LEU A 3 6.55 7.51 3.15
CA LEU A 3 5.84 6.33 3.63
C LEU A 3 4.93 5.79 2.53
N ALA A 4 4.84 4.47 2.43
CA ALA A 4 3.75 3.80 1.74
C ALA A 4 2.62 3.52 2.73
N ARG A 5 1.37 3.71 2.32
CA ARG A 5 0.17 3.31 3.06
C ARG A 5 -0.63 2.30 2.25
N PHE A 6 -0.88 1.14 2.84
CA PHE A 6 -1.67 0.06 2.26
C PHE A 6 -3.15 0.19 2.57
N HIS A 7 -3.98 0.05 1.53
CA HIS A 7 -5.43 0.08 1.64
C HIS A 7 -6.01 -1.27 1.17
N PRO A 8 -6.26 -2.23 2.08
CA PRO A 8 -6.79 -3.53 1.71
C PRO A 8 -8.24 -3.43 1.23
N GLN A 9 -8.57 -4.23 0.23
CA GLN A 9 -9.90 -4.30 -0.37
C GLN A 9 -10.37 -5.75 -0.60
N ALA A 10 -11.67 -5.92 -0.68
CA ALA A 10 -12.30 -7.18 -1.05
C ALA A 10 -13.41 -6.96 -2.09
N TRP A 11 -13.62 -7.96 -2.94
CA TRP A 11 -14.80 -8.02 -3.79
C TRP A 11 -16.03 -8.35 -2.96
N VAL A 12 -17.05 -7.51 -3.07
CA VAL A 12 -18.39 -7.78 -2.55
C VAL A 12 -19.36 -7.58 -3.70
N ASN A 13 -19.94 -8.69 -4.18
CA ASN A 13 -20.64 -8.73 -5.46
C ASN A 13 -19.70 -8.27 -6.60
N ASP A 14 -20.08 -7.22 -7.34
CA ASP A 14 -19.36 -6.74 -8.53
C ASP A 14 -18.59 -5.43 -8.27
N TYR A 15 -18.28 -5.10 -7.01
CA TYR A 15 -17.47 -3.92 -6.67
C TYR A 15 -16.48 -4.20 -5.53
N ALA A 16 -15.37 -3.45 -5.55
CA ALA A 16 -14.38 -3.48 -4.49
C ALA A 16 -14.80 -2.58 -3.33
N ILE A 17 -14.60 -3.04 -2.10
CA ILE A 17 -14.74 -2.24 -0.88
C ILE A 17 -13.47 -2.28 -0.07
N SER A 18 -13.15 -1.18 0.62
CA SER A 18 -12.11 -1.20 1.67
C SER A 18 -12.53 -2.15 2.80
N VAL A 19 -11.55 -2.89 3.32
CA VAL A 19 -11.75 -3.79 4.47
C VAL A 19 -10.82 -3.39 5.61
N ALA A 20 -11.08 -3.93 6.80
CA ALA A 20 -10.24 -3.67 7.95
C ALA A 20 -8.84 -4.27 7.74
N PRO A 21 -7.76 -3.54 8.06
CA PRO A 21 -6.41 -4.08 8.01
C PRO A 21 -6.18 -5.09 9.14
N GLU A 22 -5.31 -6.07 8.90
CA GLU A 22 -4.91 -7.06 9.92
C GLU A 22 -3.87 -6.49 10.90
N GLY A 23 -3.18 -5.42 10.52
CA GLY A 23 -2.13 -4.81 11.32
C GLY A 23 -1.73 -3.43 10.81
N GLU A 24 -0.47 -3.05 11.09
CA GLU A 24 0.12 -1.80 10.61
C GLU A 24 0.03 -1.68 9.09
N THR A 25 -0.36 -0.51 8.59
CA THR A 25 -0.61 -0.24 7.17
C THR A 25 0.43 0.69 6.56
N GLU A 26 1.36 1.22 7.35
CA GLU A 26 2.33 2.23 6.93
C GLU A 26 3.75 1.73 7.13
N TRP A 27 4.63 1.96 6.16
CA TRP A 27 6.05 1.64 6.30
C TRP A 27 6.91 2.61 5.49
N ASP A 28 8.15 2.76 5.95
CA ASP A 28 9.17 3.56 5.28
C ASP A 28 9.68 2.85 4.01
N ILE A 29 9.64 3.56 2.89
CA ILE A 29 10.11 3.11 1.56
C ILE A 29 11.34 3.89 1.07
N GLY A 30 11.96 4.69 1.94
CA GLY A 30 13.11 5.52 1.66
C GLY A 30 12.77 6.81 0.92
N GLU A 31 13.71 7.28 0.11
CA GLU A 31 13.51 8.43 -0.78
C GLU A 31 13.03 7.95 -2.14
N VAL A 32 11.91 8.52 -2.62
CA VAL A 32 11.39 8.31 -3.97
C VAL A 32 11.65 9.53 -4.84
N ALA A 33 11.56 9.38 -6.16
CA ALA A 33 11.69 10.50 -7.08
C ALA A 33 10.66 11.61 -6.74
N PRO A 34 11.03 12.90 -6.88
CA PRO A 34 10.09 13.99 -6.68
C PRO A 34 8.90 13.86 -7.65
N ASN A 35 7.68 14.03 -7.13
CA ASN A 35 6.41 13.83 -7.86
C ASN A 35 6.13 12.38 -8.27
N PHE A 36 6.60 11.40 -7.49
CA PHE A 36 6.18 10.01 -7.67
C PHE A 36 4.65 9.92 -7.61
N ILE A 37 4.06 9.24 -8.60
CA ILE A 37 2.60 9.16 -8.72
C ILE A 37 2.12 8.08 -7.75
N SER A 38 1.20 8.46 -6.86
CA SER A 38 0.55 7.58 -5.90
C SER A 38 -0.61 6.83 -6.54
N ASP A 39 -1.03 5.70 -5.96
CA ASP A 39 -2.23 4.94 -6.38
C ASP A 39 -2.15 4.48 -7.85
N THR A 40 -1.03 3.86 -8.20
CA THR A 40 -0.79 3.29 -9.53
C THR A 40 -0.30 1.84 -9.42
N TYR A 41 -0.32 1.09 -10.53
CA TYR A 41 0.23 -0.27 -10.55
C TYR A 41 1.70 -0.33 -10.13
N GLU A 42 2.48 0.72 -10.39
CA GLU A 42 3.87 0.81 -9.95
C GLU A 42 3.99 0.94 -8.42
N THR A 43 3.02 1.58 -7.76
CA THR A 43 3.01 1.67 -6.29
C THR A 43 2.76 0.32 -5.62
N ASP A 44 2.12 -0.63 -6.31
CA ASP A 44 1.84 -1.95 -5.75
C ASP A 44 3.13 -2.72 -5.44
N GLU A 45 4.24 -2.44 -6.13
CA GLU A 45 5.55 -3.05 -5.86
C GLU A 45 6.03 -2.82 -4.42
N PHE A 46 5.57 -1.73 -3.78
CA PHE A 46 5.94 -1.44 -2.39
C PHE A 46 5.36 -2.45 -1.39
N ARG A 47 4.36 -3.28 -1.77
CA ARG A 47 3.89 -4.39 -0.92
C ARG A 47 5.01 -5.37 -0.58
N ASP A 48 5.98 -5.53 -1.48
CA ASP A 48 7.09 -6.47 -1.38
C ASP A 48 8.37 -5.81 -0.83
N HIS A 49 8.27 -4.55 -0.40
CA HIS A 49 9.38 -3.82 0.20
C HIS A 49 9.87 -4.54 1.48
N PRO A 50 11.18 -4.58 1.78
CA PRO A 50 11.70 -5.25 2.97
C PRO A 50 11.12 -4.77 4.31
N ASN A 51 10.67 -3.51 4.36
CA ASN A 51 10.02 -2.92 5.53
C ASN A 51 8.49 -3.12 5.55
N ALA A 52 7.89 -3.66 4.48
CA ALA A 52 6.45 -3.89 4.44
C ALA A 52 6.05 -4.98 5.45
N PRO A 53 4.95 -4.78 6.20
CA PRO A 53 4.47 -5.78 7.14
C PRO A 53 4.21 -7.13 6.47
N GLN A 54 4.53 -8.24 7.16
CA GLN A 54 4.38 -9.57 6.59
C GLN A 54 2.94 -9.90 6.14
N TRP A 55 1.93 -9.35 6.83
CA TRP A 55 0.52 -9.53 6.44
C TRP A 55 0.19 -8.82 5.12
N VAL A 56 0.81 -7.68 4.83
CA VAL A 56 0.70 -6.97 3.54
C VAL A 56 1.34 -7.80 2.43
N GLN A 57 2.56 -8.31 2.65
CA GLN A 57 3.24 -9.20 1.69
C GLN A 57 2.39 -10.45 1.36
N ASN A 58 1.73 -11.01 2.38
CA ASN A 58 0.88 -12.19 2.24
C ASN A 58 -0.57 -11.89 1.81
N TRP A 59 -0.93 -10.63 1.56
CA TRP A 59 -2.30 -10.26 1.20
C TRP A 59 -2.68 -10.83 -0.16
N ASN A 60 -3.83 -11.52 -0.22
CA ASN A 60 -4.33 -12.18 -1.43
C ASN A 60 -5.54 -11.46 -2.05
N GLY A 61 -6.00 -10.37 -1.42
CA GLY A 61 -7.13 -9.58 -1.90
C GLY A 61 -6.71 -8.44 -2.83
N LEU A 62 -7.69 -7.63 -3.19
CA LEU A 62 -7.45 -6.34 -3.85
C LEU A 62 -6.80 -5.37 -2.86
N PHE A 63 -6.08 -4.39 -3.38
CA PHE A 63 -5.51 -3.31 -2.60
C PHE A 63 -5.09 -2.17 -3.53
N TYR A 64 -4.71 -1.05 -2.94
CA TYR A 64 -3.88 -0.05 -3.59
C TYR A 64 -2.90 0.53 -2.55
N ILE A 65 -1.83 1.17 -3.03
CA ILE A 65 -0.82 1.83 -2.19
C ILE A 65 -0.85 3.34 -2.41
N GLU A 66 -1.01 4.07 -1.32
CA GLU A 66 -0.93 5.53 -1.26
C GLU A 66 0.49 5.95 -0.83
N ILE A 67 1.07 6.97 -1.46
CA ILE A 67 2.37 7.53 -1.10
C ILE A 67 2.17 8.79 -0.25
N LEU A 68 2.71 8.78 0.96
CA LEU A 68 2.67 9.89 1.90
C LEU A 68 4.01 10.60 1.92
N TYR A 69 3.98 11.91 1.63
CA TYR A 69 5.15 12.78 1.72
C TYR A 69 5.14 13.51 3.05
N GLU A 70 6.11 13.24 3.91
CA GLU A 70 6.37 14.09 5.07
C GLU A 70 7.17 15.32 4.64
N ASN A 71 6.67 16.51 5.00
CA ASN A 71 7.34 17.80 4.79
C ASN A 71 8.52 18.01 5.75
#